data_AF-A0A7J6W0P5-F1
#
_entry.id   AF-A0A7J6W0P5-F1
#
_cell.length_a   1.000
_cell.length_b   1.000
_cell.length_c   1.000
_cell.angle_alpha   90.00
_cell.angle_beta   90.00
_cell.angle_gamma   90.00
#
_symmetry.space_group_name_H-M   'P 1'
#
loop_
_entity.id
_entity.type
_entity.pdbx_description
1 polymer ?
#
loop_
_entity_poly.entity_id
_entity_poly.type
_entity_poly.pdbx_seq_one_letter_code
_entity_poly.pdbx_strand_id
1 'polypeptide(L)'
;MNRTPILKGPVIFSPKIASATLQLALSNENQLLGSSSNGKYYRTVLDNGLTIAVKRLEPFDNGAQETQNKSTKRRLQKELEMLAGVRHRNLMSLRAYVRNSSRFSLVYDYVPSGSLEDAMNRVRENQLKLDWEARHRIAIGVIKGLQYLHFNCSPRILHYNLKPSNVMLDAEFEPRLGDCGLAHLMPNWGRTTSSYTAPECFQNCRYTEKSDIFSYGLILAVLLTGRDPLDPFFGESSRGGSLGRWLRHLQQAGEAQEALDKTIMGEEVEEDEMLMAVRIAVVCLSDLPADRPSSDELVPMLTQLHSF
;
A
#
# COMPACT_ATOMS: atom_id res chain seq x y z
N MET A 1 -13.52 23.00 15.15
CA MET A 1 -14.63 22.08 14.80
C MET A 1 -15.12 21.41 16.09
N ASN A 2 -16.41 21.62 16.43
CA ASN A 2 -17.04 21.23 17.70
C ASN A 2 -17.08 19.70 17.89
N ARG A 3 -16.41 19.18 18.93
CA ARG A 3 -16.42 17.75 19.33
C ARG A 3 -17.79 17.42 19.96
N THR A 4 -18.39 16.24 19.75
CA THR A 4 -17.86 14.92 20.12
C THR A 4 -18.37 13.78 19.23
N PRO A 5 -17.47 13.12 18.49
CA PRO A 5 -17.47 11.66 18.46
C PRO A 5 -16.50 11.15 19.53
N ILE A 6 -16.82 10.01 20.15
CA ILE A 6 -15.92 9.17 20.97
C ILE A 6 -16.28 7.73 20.55
N LEU A 7 -16.02 7.45 19.28
CA LEU A 7 -16.22 6.19 18.55
C LEU A 7 -17.56 5.47 18.76
N LYS A 8 -18.63 6.19 18.41
CA LYS A 8 -19.80 5.65 17.70
C LYS A 8 -19.91 6.47 16.39
N GLY A 9 -20.27 5.83 15.28
CA GLY A 9 -20.38 6.47 13.95
C GLY A 9 -21.77 6.25 13.34
N PRO A 10 -22.00 6.71 12.09
CA PRO A 10 -21.02 7.14 11.09
C PRO A 10 -20.44 8.54 11.35
N VAL A 11 -19.17 8.72 11.01
CA VAL A 11 -18.51 10.03 10.88
C VAL A 11 -18.03 10.17 9.44
N ILE A 12 -18.41 11.29 8.82
CA ILE A 12 -18.29 11.49 7.37
C ILE A 12 -17.37 12.67 7.10
N PHE A 13 -16.46 12.48 6.14
CA PHE A 13 -15.47 13.47 5.70
C PHE A 13 -15.67 13.89 4.24
N SER A 14 -16.64 13.29 3.55
CA SER A 14 -16.98 13.58 2.16
C SER A 14 -18.35 14.23 2.05
N PRO A 15 -18.51 15.38 1.38
CA PRO A 15 -19.81 15.99 1.17
C PRO A 15 -20.72 15.16 0.25
N LYS A 16 -20.16 14.18 -0.48
CA LYS A 16 -20.90 13.30 -1.40
C LYS A 16 -21.60 12.12 -0.70
N ILE A 17 -21.36 11.92 0.60
CA ILE A 17 -21.89 10.80 1.36
C ILE A 17 -22.81 11.34 2.46
N ALA A 18 -24.07 10.93 2.47
CA ALA A 18 -24.99 11.23 3.56
C ALA A 18 -25.00 10.10 4.60
N SER A 19 -25.25 10.44 5.87
CA SER A 19 -25.28 9.48 6.99
C SER A 19 -26.34 8.40 6.82
N ALA A 20 -27.57 8.79 6.46
CA ALA A 20 -28.67 7.86 6.26
C ALA A 20 -28.38 6.88 5.12
N THR A 21 -27.94 7.41 3.97
CA THR A 21 -27.52 6.64 2.80
C THR A 21 -26.43 5.61 3.13
N LEU A 22 -25.38 6.02 3.86
CA LEU A 22 -24.30 5.11 4.24
C LEU A 22 -24.79 4.00 5.18
N GLN A 23 -25.61 4.33 6.19
CA GLN A 23 -26.14 3.32 7.11
C GLN A 23 -27.02 2.29 6.38
N LEU A 24 -27.92 2.76 5.51
CA LEU A 24 -28.80 1.90 4.73
C LEU A 24 -28.00 0.94 3.83
N ALA A 25 -26.98 1.46 3.16
CA ALA A 25 -26.16 0.65 2.27
C ALA A 25 -25.31 -0.40 3.04
N LEU A 26 -24.87 -0.07 4.25
CA LEU A 26 -24.13 -1.00 5.12
C LEU A 26 -25.01 -2.12 5.71
N SER A 27 -26.33 -1.92 5.82
CA SER A 27 -27.27 -2.96 6.26
C SER A 27 -27.64 -3.98 5.18
N ASN A 28 -27.39 -3.67 3.90
CA ASN A 28 -27.70 -4.56 2.78
C ASN A 28 -26.63 -5.65 2.59
N GLU A 29 -26.96 -6.67 1.79
CA GLU A 29 -25.96 -7.58 1.25
C GLU A 29 -24.97 -6.80 0.39
N ASN A 30 -23.69 -6.99 0.65
CA ASN A 30 -22.61 -6.29 -0.03
C ASN A 30 -21.68 -7.31 -0.69
N GLN A 31 -21.21 -7.01 -1.90
CA GLN A 31 -20.32 -7.88 -2.65
C GLN A 31 -18.93 -7.89 -1.99
N LEU A 32 -18.43 -9.07 -1.59
CA LEU A 32 -17.07 -9.21 -1.09
C LEU A 32 -16.08 -8.92 -2.23
N LEU A 33 -15.15 -8.00 -2.00
CA LEU A 33 -14.06 -7.67 -2.93
C LEU A 33 -12.79 -8.47 -2.60
N GLY A 34 -12.51 -8.67 -1.33
CA GLY A 34 -11.30 -9.34 -0.89
C GLY A 34 -11.23 -9.45 0.62
N SER A 35 -10.33 -10.32 1.08
CA SER A 35 -10.02 -10.50 2.50
C SER A 35 -8.54 -10.27 2.71
N SER A 36 -8.20 -9.70 3.86
CA SER A 36 -6.83 -9.56 4.30
C SER A 36 -6.76 -9.95 5.77
N SER A 37 -5.55 -10.10 6.33
CA SER A 37 -5.30 -10.33 7.76
C SER A 37 -5.93 -9.28 8.70
N ASN A 38 -6.48 -8.24 8.10
CA ASN A 38 -6.74 -6.94 8.67
C ASN A 38 -8.25 -6.60 8.51
N GLY A 39 -9.00 -7.46 7.84
CA GLY A 39 -10.42 -7.26 7.59
C GLY A 39 -10.81 -7.63 6.18
N LYS A 40 -12.09 -7.40 5.88
CA LYS A 40 -12.73 -7.72 4.61
C LYS A 40 -13.18 -6.46 3.90
N TYR A 41 -12.98 -6.41 2.59
CA TYR A 41 -13.42 -5.32 1.74
C TYR A 41 -14.71 -5.68 1.03
N TYR A 42 -15.65 -4.75 0.99
CA TYR A 42 -16.92 -4.91 0.32
C TYR A 42 -17.18 -3.77 -0.64
N ARG A 43 -17.80 -4.07 -1.78
CA ARG A 43 -18.36 -3.09 -2.70
C ARG A 43 -19.79 -2.80 -2.32
N THR A 44 -20.13 -1.53 -2.28
CA THR A 44 -21.45 -1.04 -1.92
C THR A 44 -21.83 0.11 -2.85
N VAL A 45 -23.09 0.13 -3.31
CA VAL A 45 -23.65 1.24 -4.09
C VAL A 45 -24.60 2.01 -3.19
N LEU A 46 -24.40 3.32 -3.10
CA LEU A 46 -25.25 4.25 -2.35
C LEU A 46 -26.50 4.59 -3.17
N ASP A 47 -27.56 5.07 -2.51
CA ASP A 47 -28.83 5.48 -3.14
C ASP A 47 -28.65 6.57 -4.22
N ASN A 48 -27.64 7.43 -4.03
CA ASN A 48 -27.25 8.48 -4.96
C ASN A 48 -26.37 7.98 -6.14
N GLY A 49 -26.21 6.65 -6.28
CA GLY A 49 -25.42 6.01 -7.33
C GLY A 49 -23.91 5.95 -7.09
N LEU A 50 -23.40 6.59 -6.02
CA LEU A 50 -21.97 6.54 -5.70
C LEU A 50 -21.57 5.12 -5.28
N THR A 51 -20.57 4.55 -5.94
CA THR A 51 -19.99 3.26 -5.53
C THR A 51 -18.84 3.49 -4.56
N ILE A 52 -18.86 2.80 -3.42
CA ILE A 52 -17.86 2.90 -2.35
C ILE A 52 -17.26 1.53 -2.04
N ALA A 53 -16.03 1.57 -1.50
CA ALA A 53 -15.38 0.41 -0.90
C ALA A 53 -15.45 0.52 0.63
N VAL A 54 -15.97 -0.51 1.27
CA VAL A 54 -16.15 -0.60 2.72
C VAL A 54 -15.20 -1.65 3.26
N LYS A 55 -14.18 -1.20 4.00
CA LYS A 55 -13.30 -2.07 4.74
C LYS A 55 -13.88 -2.34 6.12
N ARG A 56 -14.32 -3.57 6.39
CA ARG A 56 -14.73 -4.02 7.72
C ARG A 56 -13.53 -4.63 8.43
N LEU A 57 -13.08 -3.98 9.49
CA LEU A 57 -11.97 -4.47 10.31
C LEU A 57 -12.44 -5.68 11.13
N GLU A 58 -11.56 -6.68 11.28
CA GLU A 58 -11.84 -7.83 12.16
C GLU A 58 -12.11 -7.38 13.61
N PRO A 59 -12.94 -8.11 14.37
CA PRO A 59 -13.22 -7.80 15.77
C PRO A 59 -11.94 -7.69 16.60
N PHE A 60 -11.94 -6.75 17.56
CA PHE A 60 -10.87 -6.63 18.55
C PHE A 60 -10.96 -7.78 19.56
N ASP A 61 -10.61 -9.00 19.18
CA ASP A 61 -10.99 -10.20 19.95
C ASP A 61 -10.28 -10.40 21.30
N ASN A 62 -9.33 -9.55 21.71
CA ASN A 62 -8.65 -9.72 23.01
C ASN A 62 -8.49 -8.42 23.84
N GLY A 63 -9.42 -7.47 23.74
CA GLY A 63 -9.26 -6.17 24.42
C GLY A 63 -10.57 -5.51 24.85
N ALA A 64 -11.58 -6.29 25.25
CA ALA A 64 -12.87 -5.78 25.73
C ALA A 64 -12.75 -4.73 26.87
N GLN A 65 -11.60 -4.62 27.53
CA GLN A 65 -11.31 -3.59 28.55
C GLN A 65 -10.54 -2.38 27.99
N GLU A 66 -9.59 -2.53 27.07
CA GLU A 66 -8.75 -1.42 26.56
C GLU A 66 -9.47 -0.50 25.57
N THR A 67 -10.38 -1.04 24.74
CA THR A 67 -11.18 -0.23 23.81
C THR A 67 -12.32 0.52 24.48
N GLN A 68 -12.57 0.31 25.78
CA GLN A 68 -13.56 1.07 26.54
C GLN A 68 -12.98 2.35 27.15
N ASN A 69 -11.66 2.47 27.28
CA ASN A 69 -11.05 3.68 27.83
C ASN A 69 -11.31 4.89 26.91
N LYS A 70 -11.87 5.95 27.48
CA LYS A 70 -12.20 7.20 26.79
C LYS A 70 -10.97 7.84 26.15
N SER A 71 -9.78 7.68 26.75
CA SER A 71 -8.51 8.16 26.17
C SER A 71 -8.14 7.42 24.88
N THR A 72 -8.23 6.09 24.87
CA THR A 72 -7.96 5.24 23.69
C THR A 72 -8.89 5.58 22.54
N LYS A 73 -10.19 5.71 22.81
CA LYS A 73 -11.18 6.14 21.79
C LYS A 73 -10.83 7.53 21.24
N ARG A 74 -10.50 8.49 22.10
CA ARG A 74 -10.11 9.85 21.66
C ARG A 74 -8.85 9.85 20.79
N ARG A 75 -7.85 9.04 21.13
CA ARG A 75 -6.62 8.90 20.33
C ARG A 75 -6.95 8.34 18.94
N LEU A 76 -7.63 7.21 18.89
CA LEU A 76 -8.00 6.53 17.64
C LEU A 76 -8.81 7.45 16.71
N GLN A 77 -9.75 8.20 17.28
CA GLN A 77 -10.52 9.15 16.50
C GLN A 77 -9.68 10.31 15.96
N LYS A 78 -8.78 10.88 16.77
CA LYS A 78 -7.88 11.95 16.31
C LYS A 78 -6.99 11.46 15.16
N GLU A 79 -6.53 10.22 15.23
CA GLU A 79 -5.74 9.62 14.16
C GLU A 79 -6.58 9.40 12.88
N LEU A 80 -7.83 8.96 13.00
CA LEU A 80 -8.75 8.83 11.86
C LEU A 80 -9.12 10.19 11.24
N GLU A 81 -9.34 11.22 12.06
CA GLU A 81 -9.55 12.59 11.60
C GLU A 81 -8.31 13.13 10.86
N MET A 82 -7.11 12.80 11.33
CA MET A 82 -5.86 13.13 10.66
C MET A 82 -5.73 12.40 9.32
N LEU A 83 -5.96 11.08 9.27
CA LEU A 83 -5.95 10.30 8.03
C LEU A 83 -7.03 10.77 7.04
N ALA A 84 -8.19 11.21 7.53
CA ALA A 84 -9.23 11.81 6.72
C ALA A 84 -8.84 13.17 6.13
N GLY A 85 -7.87 13.87 6.72
CA GLY A 85 -7.31 15.12 6.22
C GLY A 85 -6.26 14.94 5.12
N VAL A 86 -5.71 13.73 4.94
CA VAL A 86 -4.71 13.42 3.91
C VAL A 86 -5.34 13.56 2.52
N ARG A 87 -4.71 14.39 1.67
CA ARG A 87 -5.17 14.67 0.30
C ARG A 87 -3.98 14.72 -0.65
N HIS A 88 -3.83 13.66 -1.44
CA HIS A 88 -2.81 13.55 -2.47
C HIS A 88 -3.32 12.65 -3.61
N ARG A 89 -2.90 12.91 -4.85
CA ARG A 89 -3.39 12.14 -6.02
C ARG A 89 -3.08 10.64 -5.92
N ASN A 90 -1.93 10.31 -5.33
CA ASN A 90 -1.46 8.93 -5.16
C ASN A 90 -1.84 8.32 -3.80
N LEU A 91 -2.84 8.86 -3.09
CA LEU A 91 -3.32 8.32 -1.81
C LEU A 91 -4.84 8.16 -1.83
N MET A 92 -5.33 7.05 -1.29
CA MET A 92 -6.76 6.83 -1.06
C MET A 92 -7.23 7.70 0.11
N SER A 93 -8.26 8.52 -0.13
CA SER A 93 -8.83 9.38 0.90
C SER A 93 -9.87 8.64 1.74
N LEU A 94 -9.73 8.65 3.06
CA LEU A 94 -10.77 8.15 3.97
C LEU A 94 -12.02 9.05 3.85
N ARG A 95 -13.12 8.49 3.36
CA ARG A 95 -14.37 9.22 3.10
C ARG A 95 -15.30 9.24 4.30
N ALA A 96 -15.30 8.16 5.09
CA ALA A 96 -16.05 8.04 6.32
C ALA A 96 -15.51 6.89 7.18
N TYR A 97 -15.87 6.86 8.46
CA TYR A 97 -15.76 5.67 9.28
C TYR A 97 -17.08 5.39 10.00
N VAL A 98 -17.38 4.11 10.24
CA VAL A 98 -18.59 3.67 10.94
C VAL A 98 -18.21 2.72 12.05
N ARG A 99 -18.59 3.07 13.29
CA ARG A 99 -18.34 2.24 14.47
C ARG A 99 -19.66 1.90 15.13
N ASN A 100 -20.02 0.61 15.08
CA ASN A 100 -21.15 0.01 15.78
C ASN A 100 -20.64 -0.82 16.98
N SER A 101 -21.54 -1.39 17.79
CA SER A 101 -21.21 -2.10 19.04
C SER A 101 -20.11 -3.16 18.91
N SER A 102 -20.04 -3.88 17.78
CA SER A 102 -19.01 -4.90 17.51
C SER A 102 -18.21 -4.70 16.21
N ARG A 103 -18.58 -3.73 15.37
CA ARG A 103 -18.00 -3.59 14.02
C ARG A 103 -17.36 -2.23 13.82
N PHE A 104 -16.16 -2.23 13.24
CA PHE A 104 -15.54 -1.01 12.72
C PHE A 104 -15.43 -1.11 11.20
N SER A 105 -15.94 -0.12 10.48
CA SER A 105 -15.77 0.00 9.05
C SER A 105 -15.13 1.33 8.66
N LEU A 106 -14.25 1.28 7.66
CA LEU A 106 -13.66 2.43 6.99
C LEU A 106 -14.22 2.48 5.56
N VAL A 107 -14.46 3.68 5.05
CA VAL A 107 -15.11 3.89 3.75
C VAL A 107 -14.18 4.68 2.85
N TYR A 108 -13.99 4.17 1.64
CA TYR A 108 -13.16 4.75 0.59
C TYR A 108 -13.95 4.81 -0.72
N ASP A 109 -13.43 5.55 -1.71
CA ASP A 109 -13.95 5.43 -3.08
C ASP A 109 -13.66 4.03 -3.61
N TYR A 110 -14.59 3.47 -4.39
CA TYR A 110 -14.35 2.21 -5.08
C TYR A 110 -13.47 2.43 -6.31
N VAL A 111 -12.47 1.56 -6.48
CA VAL A 111 -11.56 1.57 -7.63
C VAL A 111 -11.84 0.33 -8.47
N PRO A 112 -12.47 0.45 -9.66
CA PRO A 112 -12.92 -0.69 -10.45
C PRO A 112 -11.80 -1.59 -10.98
N SER A 113 -10.64 -1.00 -11.33
CA SER A 113 -9.52 -1.76 -11.91
C SER A 113 -8.79 -2.65 -10.89
N GLY A 114 -9.13 -2.51 -9.59
CA GLY A 114 -8.54 -3.32 -8.53
C GLY A 114 -7.16 -2.81 -8.09
N SER A 115 -6.37 -3.74 -7.55
CA SER A 115 -5.05 -3.48 -6.98
C SER A 115 -3.92 -3.79 -7.95
N LEU A 116 -2.71 -3.36 -7.60
CA LEU A 116 -1.49 -3.75 -8.30
C LEU A 116 -1.26 -5.27 -8.20
N GLU A 117 -1.68 -5.92 -7.12
CA GLU A 117 -1.64 -7.38 -7.00
C GLU A 117 -2.51 -8.04 -8.08
N ASP A 118 -3.73 -7.56 -8.27
CA ASP A 118 -4.65 -8.05 -9.31
C ASP A 118 -4.09 -7.83 -10.71
N ALA A 119 -3.53 -6.64 -10.97
CA ALA A 119 -2.91 -6.31 -12.25
C ALA A 119 -1.71 -7.23 -12.54
N MET A 120 -0.80 -7.43 -11.57
CA MET A 120 0.37 -8.28 -11.76
C MET A 120 0.03 -9.77 -11.86
N ASN A 121 -1.04 -10.23 -11.19
CA ASN A 121 -1.58 -11.58 -11.40
C ASN A 121 -2.06 -11.75 -12.85
N ARG A 122 -2.83 -10.79 -13.37
CA ARG A 122 -3.29 -10.81 -14.77
C ARG A 122 -2.13 -10.73 -15.77
N VAL A 123 -1.05 -10.00 -15.45
CA VAL A 123 0.18 -10.00 -16.25
C VAL A 123 0.79 -11.41 -16.29
N ARG A 124 0.96 -12.07 -15.14
CA ARG A 124 1.49 -13.45 -15.07
C ARG A 124 0.61 -14.47 -15.79
N GLU A 125 -0.70 -14.25 -15.80
CA GLU A 125 -1.67 -15.06 -16.52
C GLU A 125 -1.80 -14.70 -18.01
N ASN A 126 -1.01 -13.75 -18.52
CA ASN A 126 -1.05 -13.22 -19.89
C ASN A 126 -2.41 -12.60 -20.28
N GLN A 127 -3.17 -12.09 -19.32
CA GLN A 127 -4.48 -11.42 -19.49
C GLN A 127 -4.40 -9.89 -19.49
N LEU A 128 -3.23 -9.34 -19.17
CA LEU A 128 -2.95 -7.91 -19.18
C LEU A 128 -1.52 -7.69 -19.65
N LYS A 129 -1.33 -6.78 -20.62
CA LYS A 129 -0.01 -6.26 -20.97
C LYS A 129 0.19 -4.93 -20.25
N LEU A 130 1.24 -4.84 -19.46
CA LEU A 130 1.65 -3.63 -18.75
C LEU A 130 3.11 -3.37 -19.10
N ASP A 131 3.34 -2.47 -20.04
CA ASP A 131 4.66 -2.10 -20.56
C ASP A 131 5.53 -1.37 -19.53
N TRP A 132 6.79 -1.10 -19.89
CA TRP A 132 7.72 -0.41 -19.01
C TRP A 132 7.22 0.97 -18.59
N GLU A 133 6.72 1.77 -19.54
CA GLU A 133 6.21 3.12 -19.26
C GLU A 133 5.12 3.10 -18.16
N ALA A 134 4.14 2.20 -18.27
CA ALA A 134 3.10 2.07 -17.26
C ALA A 134 3.65 1.58 -15.91
N ARG A 135 4.55 0.59 -15.91
CA ARG A 135 5.18 0.09 -14.65
C ARG A 135 6.02 1.16 -13.97
N HIS A 136 6.76 1.95 -14.73
CA HIS A 136 7.56 3.06 -14.24
C HIS A 136 6.68 4.18 -13.66
N ARG A 137 5.58 4.51 -14.34
CA ARG A 137 4.58 5.46 -13.84
C ARG A 137 3.97 5.03 -12.52
N ILE A 138 3.66 3.73 -12.38
CA ILE A 138 3.20 3.13 -11.11
C ILE A 138 4.28 3.29 -10.04
N ALA A 139 5.54 2.95 -10.32
CA ALA A 139 6.64 3.08 -9.38
C ALA A 139 6.79 4.54 -8.87
N ILE A 140 6.78 5.51 -9.80
CA ILE A 140 6.83 6.95 -9.49
C ILE A 140 5.63 7.38 -8.64
N GLY A 141 4.42 6.95 -8.98
CA GLY A 141 3.22 7.36 -8.26
C GLY A 141 3.21 6.81 -6.83
N VAL A 142 3.64 5.55 -6.62
CA VAL A 142 3.78 4.96 -5.29
C VAL A 142 4.75 5.77 -4.43
N ILE A 143 5.94 6.09 -4.95
CA ILE A 143 6.94 6.81 -4.16
C ILE A 143 6.53 8.26 -3.88
N LYS A 144 5.83 8.94 -4.81
CA LYS A 144 5.24 10.26 -4.56
C LYS A 144 4.19 10.20 -3.44
N GLY A 145 3.40 9.14 -3.39
CA GLY A 145 2.48 8.86 -2.27
C GLY A 145 3.22 8.74 -0.93
N LEU A 146 4.32 7.99 -0.90
CA LEU A 146 5.16 7.86 0.31
C LEU A 146 5.85 9.16 0.71
N GLN A 147 6.41 9.91 -0.24
CA GLN A 147 7.04 11.21 0.01
C GLN A 147 6.06 12.14 0.73
N TYR A 148 4.82 12.21 0.24
CA TYR A 148 3.76 13.00 0.87
C TYR A 148 3.53 12.59 2.33
N LEU A 149 3.42 11.29 2.61
CA LEU A 149 3.23 10.76 3.97
C LEU A 149 4.44 11.04 4.89
N HIS A 150 5.66 10.89 4.36
CA HIS A 150 6.91 10.96 5.11
C HIS A 150 7.37 12.40 5.42
N PHE A 151 7.15 13.32 4.48
CA PHE A 151 7.72 14.67 4.50
C PHE A 151 6.69 15.80 4.48
N ASN A 152 5.52 15.61 3.84
CA ASN A 152 4.51 16.68 3.74
C ASN A 152 3.42 16.62 4.81
N CYS A 153 3.22 15.46 5.43
CA CYS A 153 2.31 15.31 6.57
C CYS A 153 2.98 15.73 7.89
N SER A 154 2.25 16.48 8.73
CA SER A 154 2.66 16.83 10.10
C SER A 154 1.54 16.48 11.09
N PRO A 155 1.73 15.49 11.98
CA PRO A 155 2.93 14.66 12.11
C PRO A 155 3.16 13.73 10.90
N ARG A 156 4.41 13.28 10.73
CA ARG A 156 4.79 12.26 9.74
C ARG A 156 3.87 11.03 9.87
N ILE A 157 3.44 10.51 8.73
CA ILE A 157 2.65 9.27 8.65
C ILE A 157 3.54 8.19 8.03
N LEU A 158 3.60 7.02 8.65
CA LEU A 158 4.23 5.84 8.07
C LEU A 158 3.15 4.92 7.51
N HIS A 159 3.42 4.24 6.39
CA HIS A 159 2.40 3.42 5.74
C HIS A 159 2.13 2.13 6.54
N TYR A 160 3.18 1.49 7.07
CA TYR A 160 3.15 0.26 7.88
C TYR A 160 2.74 -1.04 7.18
N ASN A 161 1.97 -0.96 6.09
CA ASN A 161 1.45 -2.13 5.38
C ASN A 161 1.56 -1.97 3.86
N LEU A 162 2.69 -1.46 3.37
CA LEU A 162 2.86 -1.22 1.94
C LEU A 162 3.12 -2.56 1.22
N LYS A 163 2.27 -2.88 0.25
CA LYS A 163 2.32 -4.10 -0.58
C LYS A 163 1.39 -3.93 -1.79
N PRO A 164 1.51 -4.73 -2.85
CA PRO A 164 0.70 -4.59 -4.06
C PRO A 164 -0.82 -4.59 -3.84
N SER A 165 -1.33 -5.42 -2.91
CA SER A 165 -2.77 -5.45 -2.56
C SER A 165 -3.28 -4.16 -1.92
N ASN A 166 -2.39 -3.26 -1.48
CA ASN A 166 -2.74 -1.95 -0.94
C ASN A 166 -2.38 -0.79 -1.89
N VAL A 167 -1.99 -1.07 -3.14
CA VAL A 167 -1.80 -0.08 -4.18
C VAL A 167 -2.96 -0.22 -5.16
N MET A 168 -3.96 0.64 -5.08
CA MET A 168 -5.08 0.63 -6.03
C MET A 168 -4.67 1.30 -7.33
N LEU A 169 -5.13 0.80 -8.47
CA LEU A 169 -4.86 1.37 -9.78
C LEU A 169 -6.17 1.89 -10.38
N ASP A 170 -6.23 3.14 -10.83
CA ASP A 170 -7.40 3.61 -11.56
C ASP A 170 -7.40 3.14 -13.03
N ALA A 171 -8.26 3.70 -13.88
CA ALA A 171 -8.43 3.24 -15.26
C ALA A 171 -7.17 3.50 -16.12
N GLU A 172 -6.38 4.50 -15.75
CA GLU A 172 -5.15 4.91 -16.42
C GLU A 172 -3.89 4.31 -15.77
N PHE A 173 -4.06 3.34 -14.86
CA PHE A 173 -3.01 2.75 -14.03
C PHE A 173 -2.29 3.75 -13.11
N GLU A 174 -2.92 4.87 -12.75
CA GLU A 174 -2.35 5.76 -11.74
C GLU A 174 -2.53 5.14 -10.34
N PRO A 175 -1.43 4.99 -9.56
CA PRO A 175 -1.47 4.28 -8.30
C PRO A 175 -1.98 5.17 -7.17
N ARG A 176 -2.76 4.57 -6.26
CA ARG A 176 -3.28 5.19 -5.04
C ARG A 176 -3.06 4.27 -3.85
N LEU A 177 -2.26 4.71 -2.88
CA LEU A 177 -1.99 3.91 -1.69
C LEU A 177 -3.21 3.88 -0.77
N GLY A 178 -3.71 2.68 -0.48
CA GLY A 178 -4.73 2.39 0.52
C GLY A 178 -4.13 2.03 1.87
N ASP A 179 -4.96 1.93 2.90
CA ASP A 179 -4.55 1.44 4.22
C ASP A 179 -3.42 2.20 4.95
N CYS A 180 -3.06 3.39 4.48
CA CYS A 180 -1.97 4.18 5.04
C CYS A 180 -2.20 4.48 6.52
N GLY A 181 -1.22 4.15 7.37
CA GLY A 181 -1.24 4.45 8.80
C GLY A 181 -2.22 3.62 9.64
N LEU A 182 -3.01 2.72 9.04
CA LEU A 182 -4.01 1.94 9.77
C LEU A 182 -3.41 1.00 10.80
N ALA A 183 -2.22 0.46 10.56
CA ALA A 183 -1.55 -0.42 11.52
C ALA A 183 -1.18 0.31 12.82
N HIS A 184 -0.91 1.61 12.75
CA HIS A 184 -0.63 2.43 13.95
C HIS A 184 -1.87 2.58 14.83
N LEU A 185 -3.06 2.61 14.22
CA LEU A 185 -4.34 2.73 14.91
C LEU A 185 -4.66 1.52 15.80
N MET A 186 -4.01 0.38 15.54
CA MET A 186 -4.35 -0.90 16.14
C MET A 186 -3.07 -1.54 16.72
N PRO A 187 -2.77 -1.37 18.02
CA PRO A 187 -1.52 -1.85 18.62
C PRO A 187 -1.26 -3.36 18.44
N ASN A 188 -2.32 -4.17 18.36
CA ASN A 188 -2.24 -5.62 18.14
C ASN A 188 -2.11 -6.01 16.65
N TRP A 189 -2.23 -5.04 15.73
CA TRP A 189 -2.17 -5.22 14.27
C TRP A 189 -0.75 -5.14 13.72
N GLY A 190 0.14 -4.41 14.41
CA GLY A 190 1.54 -4.19 14.03
C GLY A 190 2.41 -5.46 13.98
N ARG A 191 1.81 -6.64 14.14
CA ARG A 191 2.46 -7.96 14.04
C ARG A 191 2.03 -8.76 12.81
N THR A 192 1.23 -8.19 11.92
CA THR A 192 0.88 -8.86 10.65
C THR A 192 2.07 -8.78 9.69
N THR A 193 2.91 -9.81 9.75
CA THR A 193 4.08 -9.99 8.90
C THR A 193 3.63 -10.28 7.47
N SER A 194 4.06 -9.46 6.52
CA SER A 194 3.91 -9.75 5.10
C SER A 194 5.27 -10.10 4.51
N SER A 195 5.30 -10.73 3.33
CA SER A 195 6.53 -10.88 2.54
C SER A 195 7.18 -9.55 2.16
N TYR A 196 6.46 -8.43 2.33
CA TYR A 196 6.94 -7.07 2.06
C TYR A 196 7.55 -6.37 3.28
N THR A 197 7.56 -7.03 4.44
CA THR A 197 8.04 -6.43 5.70
C THR A 197 9.57 -6.41 5.76
N ALA A 198 10.14 -5.27 6.15
CA ALA A 198 11.57 -5.06 6.27
C ALA A 198 12.21 -5.93 7.39
N PRO A 199 13.48 -6.37 7.23
CA PRO A 199 14.12 -7.30 8.17
C PRO A 199 14.23 -6.74 9.60
N GLU A 200 14.47 -5.44 9.77
CA GLU A 200 14.60 -4.80 11.08
C GLU A 200 13.30 -4.82 11.90
N CYS A 201 12.15 -4.94 11.23
CA CYS A 201 10.85 -5.04 11.89
C CYS A 201 10.70 -6.35 12.66
N PHE A 202 11.39 -7.41 12.23
CA PHE A 202 11.40 -8.71 12.90
C PHE A 202 12.44 -8.78 14.02
N GLN A 203 13.60 -8.16 13.80
CA GLN A 203 14.73 -8.25 14.73
C GLN A 203 14.53 -7.37 15.96
N ASN A 204 14.08 -6.13 15.76
CA ASN A 204 14.08 -5.10 16.80
C ASN A 204 12.70 -4.46 17.04
N CYS A 205 11.64 -4.97 16.39
CA CYS A 205 10.28 -4.42 16.43
C CYS A 205 10.21 -2.91 16.09
N ARG A 206 11.19 -2.40 15.33
CA ARG A 206 11.33 -0.97 15.03
C ARG A 206 10.87 -0.71 13.60
N TYR A 207 9.78 0.03 13.45
CA TYR A 207 9.29 0.50 12.15
C TYR A 207 9.67 1.97 11.95
N THR A 208 10.17 2.30 10.75
CA THR A 208 10.55 3.66 10.36
C THR A 208 10.12 3.94 8.92
N GLU A 209 10.31 5.16 8.43
CA GLU A 209 10.13 5.47 7.01
C GLU A 209 10.99 4.57 6.11
N LYS A 210 12.18 4.16 6.57
CA LYS A 210 13.06 3.25 5.83
C LYS A 210 12.47 1.84 5.70
N SER A 211 11.55 1.47 6.57
CA SER A 211 10.82 0.20 6.50
C SER A 211 9.76 0.26 5.38
N ASP A 212 9.09 1.41 5.18
CA ASP A 212 8.23 1.65 4.00
C ASP A 212 9.07 1.61 2.70
N ILE A 213 10.30 2.16 2.71
CA ILE A 213 11.21 2.13 1.55
C ILE A 213 11.61 0.71 1.16
N PHE A 214 11.82 -0.18 2.12
CA PHE A 214 12.08 -1.59 1.82
C PHE A 214 10.89 -2.24 1.12
N SER A 215 9.68 -2.03 1.65
CA SER A 215 8.45 -2.53 1.03
C SER A 215 8.26 -1.98 -0.39
N TYR A 216 8.59 -0.70 -0.60
CA TYR A 216 8.62 -0.08 -1.93
C TYR A 216 9.64 -0.75 -2.86
N GLY A 217 10.85 -1.03 -2.37
CA GLY A 217 11.89 -1.74 -3.13
C GLY A 217 11.41 -3.11 -3.64
N LEU A 218 10.62 -3.83 -2.84
CA LEU A 218 10.00 -5.08 -3.27
C LEU A 218 8.93 -4.86 -4.33
N ILE A 219 8.10 -3.82 -4.21
CA ILE A 219 7.12 -3.46 -5.26
C ILE A 219 7.85 -3.12 -6.57
N LEU A 220 8.93 -2.34 -6.52
CA LEU A 220 9.73 -2.00 -7.69
C LEU A 220 10.36 -3.25 -8.32
N ALA A 221 10.87 -4.18 -7.50
CA ALA A 221 11.38 -5.47 -7.97
C ALA A 221 10.28 -6.31 -8.66
N VAL A 222 9.06 -6.33 -8.13
CA VAL A 222 7.92 -7.03 -8.75
C VAL A 222 7.57 -6.39 -10.11
N LEU A 223 7.58 -5.06 -10.20
CA LEU A 223 7.34 -4.35 -11.45
C LEU A 223 8.42 -4.66 -12.49
N LEU A 224 9.70 -4.72 -12.10
CA LEU A 224 10.80 -5.00 -13.02
C LEU A 224 10.82 -6.46 -13.51
N THR A 225 10.54 -7.40 -12.61
CA THR A 225 10.75 -8.84 -12.86
C THR A 225 9.48 -9.58 -13.27
N GLY A 226 8.29 -9.01 -13.01
CA GLY A 226 7.01 -9.68 -13.15
C GLY A 226 6.74 -10.79 -12.12
N ARG A 227 7.72 -11.11 -11.26
CA ARG A 227 7.67 -12.25 -10.32
C ARG A 227 7.07 -11.87 -8.99
N ASP A 228 6.39 -12.83 -8.36
CA ASP A 228 5.92 -12.69 -6.99
C ASP A 228 7.07 -12.96 -6.01
N PRO A 229 7.29 -12.17 -4.94
CA PRO A 229 8.34 -12.45 -3.96
C PRO A 229 8.19 -13.81 -3.25
N LEU A 230 7.00 -14.42 -3.30
CA LEU A 230 6.70 -15.76 -2.78
C LEU A 230 6.86 -16.87 -3.82
N ASP A 231 7.31 -16.56 -5.04
CA ASP A 231 7.65 -17.56 -6.07
C ASP A 231 8.65 -18.56 -5.48
N PRO A 232 8.36 -19.89 -5.51
CA PRO A 232 9.25 -20.92 -5.01
C PRO A 232 10.68 -20.84 -5.57
N PHE A 233 10.84 -20.23 -6.75
CA PHE A 233 12.13 -19.90 -7.35
C PHE A 233 13.08 -19.18 -6.38
N PHE A 234 12.56 -18.29 -5.52
CA PHE A 234 13.37 -17.54 -4.55
C PHE A 234 13.66 -18.32 -3.26
N GLY A 235 12.98 -19.44 -3.02
CA GLY A 235 13.17 -20.29 -1.84
C GLY A 235 14.43 -21.15 -1.90
N GLU A 236 15.05 -21.31 -3.07
CA GLU A 236 16.28 -22.07 -3.24
C GLU A 236 17.48 -21.35 -2.62
N SER A 237 18.23 -22.05 -1.78
CA SER A 237 19.43 -21.52 -1.12
C SER A 237 20.49 -21.01 -2.12
N SER A 238 20.56 -21.62 -3.30
CA SER A 238 21.44 -21.23 -4.42
C SER A 238 21.13 -19.83 -4.97
N ARG A 239 19.91 -19.32 -4.75
CA ARG A 239 19.44 -18.01 -5.22
C ARG A 239 19.35 -16.97 -4.09
N GLY A 240 19.88 -17.28 -2.90
CA GLY A 240 19.98 -16.36 -1.78
C GLY A 240 18.77 -16.33 -0.84
N GLY A 241 17.70 -17.07 -1.14
CA GLY A 241 16.54 -17.23 -0.25
C GLY A 241 15.56 -16.04 -0.21
N SER A 242 15.71 -15.03 -1.07
CA SER A 242 14.74 -13.95 -1.26
C SER A 242 14.95 -13.19 -2.59
N LEU A 243 13.88 -12.58 -3.11
CA LEU A 243 13.92 -11.73 -4.31
C LEU A 243 15.00 -10.63 -4.22
N GLY A 244 15.11 -9.96 -3.06
CA GLY A 244 16.08 -8.88 -2.88
C GLY A 244 17.54 -9.35 -2.91
N ARG A 245 17.84 -10.53 -2.33
CA ARG A 245 19.18 -11.12 -2.38
C ARG A 245 19.54 -11.61 -3.78
N TRP A 246 18.58 -12.20 -4.48
CA TRP A 246 18.75 -12.61 -5.86
C TRP A 246 19.05 -11.42 -6.78
N LEU A 247 18.29 -10.32 -6.68
CA LEU A 247 18.56 -9.09 -7.45
C LEU A 247 19.96 -8.52 -7.17
N ARG A 248 20.35 -8.47 -5.89
CA ARG A 248 21.68 -8.01 -5.48
C ARG A 248 22.78 -8.88 -6.08
N HIS A 249 22.60 -10.19 -6.11
CA HIS A 249 23.55 -11.12 -6.71
C HIS A 249 23.71 -10.89 -8.21
N LEU A 250 22.60 -10.81 -8.96
CA LEU A 250 22.63 -10.54 -10.40
C LEU A 250 23.29 -9.18 -10.71
N GLN A 251 22.97 -8.14 -9.93
CA GLN A 251 23.59 -6.84 -10.09
C GLN A 251 25.11 -6.89 -9.89
N GLN A 252 25.58 -7.62 -8.87
CA GLN A 252 27.01 -7.76 -8.59
C GLN A 252 27.75 -8.62 -9.62
N ALA A 253 27.08 -9.61 -10.22
CA ALA A 253 27.61 -10.43 -11.30
C ALA A 253 27.62 -9.72 -12.66
N GLY A 254 26.94 -8.56 -12.80
CA GLY A 254 26.76 -7.90 -14.09
C GLY A 254 25.66 -8.52 -14.95
N GLU A 255 24.80 -9.34 -14.36
CA GLU A 255 23.75 -10.14 -15.02
C GLU A 255 22.34 -9.57 -14.72
N ALA A 256 22.23 -8.29 -14.37
CA ALA A 256 20.96 -7.66 -13.98
C ALA A 256 19.87 -7.74 -15.06
N GLN A 257 20.26 -7.82 -16.34
CA GLN A 257 19.35 -8.02 -17.46
C GLN A 257 18.53 -9.32 -17.33
N GLU A 258 19.09 -10.37 -16.72
CA GLU A 258 18.38 -11.64 -16.50
C GLU A 258 17.19 -11.52 -15.56
N ALA A 259 17.18 -10.48 -14.72
CA ALA A 259 16.08 -10.23 -13.81
C ALA A 259 14.84 -9.66 -14.50
N LEU A 260 15.03 -9.00 -15.65
CA LEU A 260 14.00 -8.21 -16.29
C LEU A 260 12.91 -9.10 -16.89
N ASP A 261 11.67 -8.63 -16.77
CA ASP A 261 10.53 -9.26 -17.40
C ASP A 261 10.66 -9.12 -18.93
N LYS A 262 10.96 -10.25 -19.60
CA LYS A 262 11.16 -10.31 -21.04
C LYS A 262 9.94 -9.88 -21.86
N THR A 263 8.76 -9.84 -21.25
CA THR A 263 7.52 -9.43 -21.94
C THR A 263 7.39 -7.91 -22.10
N ILE A 264 8.19 -7.14 -21.36
CA ILE A 264 8.21 -5.67 -21.41
C ILE A 264 9.53 -5.10 -21.92
N MET A 265 10.48 -5.96 -22.32
CA MET A 265 11.69 -5.53 -22.99
C MET A 265 11.31 -4.89 -24.33
N GLY A 266 11.47 -3.57 -24.43
CA GLY A 266 11.20 -2.80 -25.62
C GLY A 266 12.49 -2.33 -26.29
N GLU A 267 12.65 -1.02 -26.45
CA GLU A 267 13.81 -0.39 -27.09
C GLU A 267 15.06 -0.39 -26.18
N GLU A 268 16.25 -0.25 -26.76
CA GLU A 268 17.52 -0.26 -26.00
C GLU A 268 17.54 0.80 -24.87
N VAL A 269 16.90 1.95 -25.08
CA VAL A 269 16.79 3.02 -24.08
C VAL A 269 15.99 2.58 -22.86
N GLU A 270 14.86 1.89 -23.07
CA GLU A 270 14.04 1.37 -21.97
C GLU A 270 14.80 0.33 -21.14
N GLU A 271 15.67 -0.46 -21.79
CA GLU A 271 16.50 -1.43 -21.10
C GLU A 271 17.50 -0.77 -20.13
N ASP A 272 18.20 0.28 -20.57
CA ASP A 272 19.13 1.03 -19.71
C ASP A 272 18.40 1.67 -18.50
N GLU A 273 17.21 2.23 -18.73
CA GLU A 273 16.35 2.76 -17.66
C GLU A 273 15.94 1.67 -16.66
N MET A 274 15.54 0.49 -17.16
CA MET A 274 15.18 -0.66 -16.35
C MET A 274 16.36 -1.15 -15.52
N LEU A 275 17.56 -1.23 -16.10
CA LEU A 275 18.78 -1.60 -15.39
C LEU A 275 19.14 -0.59 -14.30
N MET A 276 18.94 0.70 -14.53
CA MET A 276 19.09 1.73 -13.50
C MET A 276 18.03 1.59 -12.39
N ALA A 277 16.78 1.28 -12.74
CA ALA A 277 15.74 0.98 -11.78
C ALA A 277 16.03 -0.27 -10.94
N VAL A 278 16.69 -1.31 -11.50
CA VAL A 278 17.20 -2.46 -10.72
C VAL A 278 18.19 -1.99 -9.66
N ARG A 279 19.11 -1.09 -9.99
CA ARG A 279 20.06 -0.52 -9.01
C ARG A 279 19.33 0.18 -7.88
N ILE A 280 18.30 0.99 -8.20
CA ILE A 280 17.46 1.67 -7.22
C ILE A 280 16.76 0.65 -6.31
N ALA A 281 16.17 -0.40 -6.89
CA ALA A 281 15.51 -1.47 -6.14
C ALA A 281 16.48 -2.15 -5.16
N VAL A 282 17.69 -2.51 -5.60
CA VAL A 282 18.69 -3.16 -4.74
C VAL A 282 19.08 -2.28 -3.55
N VAL A 283 19.26 -0.97 -3.73
CA VAL A 283 19.58 -0.06 -2.62
C VAL A 283 18.40 0.09 -1.65
N CYS A 284 17.16 0.17 -2.16
CA CYS A 284 15.96 0.16 -1.32
C CYS A 284 15.84 -1.12 -0.47
N LEU A 285 16.35 -2.24 -0.99
CA LEU A 285 16.34 -3.55 -0.36
C LEU A 285 17.57 -3.84 0.51
N SER A 286 18.36 -2.83 0.89
CA SER A 286 19.47 -3.02 1.83
C SER A 286 18.95 -3.57 3.17
N ASP A 287 19.70 -4.51 3.75
CA ASP A 287 19.40 -5.06 5.08
C ASP A 287 19.61 -3.99 6.17
N LEU A 288 20.49 -3.00 5.93
CA LEU A 288 20.71 -1.85 6.81
C LEU A 288 19.77 -0.70 6.41
N PRO A 289 18.85 -0.26 7.30
CA PRO A 289 17.94 0.85 7.00
C PRO A 289 18.65 2.18 6.70
N ALA A 290 19.86 2.36 7.19
CA ALA A 290 20.67 3.58 6.97
C ALA A 290 21.03 3.76 5.49
N ASP A 291 21.29 2.67 4.77
CA ASP A 291 21.74 2.68 3.38
C ASP A 291 20.60 2.92 2.39
N ARG A 292 19.35 2.71 2.82
CA ARG A 292 18.17 2.92 1.97
C ARG A 292 17.98 4.43 1.75
N PRO A 293 17.73 4.91 0.53
CA PRO A 293 17.39 6.31 0.30
C PRO A 293 16.07 6.66 0.99
N SER A 294 15.83 7.95 1.19
CA SER A 294 14.53 8.46 1.61
C SER A 294 13.54 8.51 0.44
N SER A 295 12.25 8.63 0.73
CA SER A 295 11.23 8.84 -0.31
C SER A 295 11.40 10.17 -1.05
N ASP A 296 12.00 11.18 -0.40
CA ASP A 296 12.33 12.46 -1.03
C ASP A 296 13.46 12.34 -2.06
N GLU A 297 14.48 11.53 -1.77
CA GLU A 297 15.59 11.24 -2.70
C GLU A 297 15.16 10.31 -3.84
N LEU A 298 14.25 9.36 -3.59
CA LEU A 298 13.83 8.40 -4.61
C LEU A 298 12.97 9.01 -5.72
N VAL A 299 12.19 10.05 -5.44
CA VAL A 299 11.39 10.73 -6.46
C VAL A 299 12.24 11.23 -7.63
N PRO A 300 13.28 12.07 -7.41
CA PRO A 300 14.16 12.50 -8.49
C PRO A 300 14.90 11.32 -9.14
N MET A 301 15.42 10.37 -8.36
CA MET A 301 16.13 9.19 -8.88
C MET A 301 15.31 8.41 -9.93
N LEU A 302 13.99 8.28 -9.74
CA LEU A 302 13.11 7.58 -10.66
C LEU A 302 12.63 8.48 -11.81
N THR A 303 12.31 9.74 -11.54
CA THR A 303 11.82 10.66 -12.59
C THR A 303 12.88 11.01 -13.63
N GLN A 304 14.17 10.93 -13.25
CA GLN A 304 15.29 11.23 -14.14
C GLN A 304 15.71 10.04 -15.03
N LEU A 305 15.09 8.87 -14.86
CA LEU A 305 15.37 7.73 -15.75
C LEU A 305 15.03 8.07 -17.21
N HIS A 306 13.89 8.71 -17.46
CA HIS A 306 13.47 9.21 -18.79
C HIS A 306 14.20 10.46 -19.30
N SER A 307 15.29 10.89 -18.65
CA SER A 307 15.99 12.14 -19.00
C SER A 307 17.32 11.91 -19.71
N PHE A 308 17.57 10.69 -20.19
CA PHE A 308 18.76 10.33 -20.97
C PHE A 308 18.39 9.93 -22.39
#